data_AF-A0AA90H4H6-F1
#
_entry.id   AF-A0AA90H4H6-F1
#
_cell.length_a   1.000
_cell.length_b   1.000
_cell.length_c   1.000
_cell.angle_alpha   90.00
_cell.angle_beta   90.00
_cell.angle_gamma   90.00
#
_symmetry.space_group_name_H-M   'P 1'
#
loop_
_entity.id
_entity.type
_entity.pdbx_description
1 polymer ?
#
loop_
_entity_poly.entity_id
_entity_poly.type
_entity_poly.pdbx_seq_one_letter_code
_entity_poly.pdbx_strand_id
1 'polypeptide(L)'
;MGLMRSTHARRWLSVLGAICLFALLPPTASATPTAAATTAPPTAQAATTPAPTPADDTPADDTTTGNATHFDGLGTPYGGCGIPQADLDSQDFVALNVFNTPDDPDYNTRPVPAQDAAKMGSWQNGLNCGRWVRVNIGDYCDGTNDGAWNEPFCRDGGGWTADAYNGATLTMLVADSCADPNAWCRQDPGHLDLATGSLNRFTLNGSPVGDLYPDHWNNRQISWSFVPAPDYSGDISVAFMQNASADWPAVSVNHLPNGIHGVDYFDGGSWHSASMNSDMGQSYVLQPDSPGGTQYTIRVYDADGDLVQGGRTYTFDLPSDCGGGCANAYNPVSYTTG
;
A
#
# COMPACT_ATOMS: atom_id res chain seq x y z
N MET A 1 -46.24 5.73 25.67
CA MET A 1 -46.91 4.46 25.99
C MET A 1 -47.54 3.94 24.71
N GLY A 2 -47.07 2.80 24.20
CA GLY A 2 -47.55 2.22 22.95
C GLY A 2 -46.51 1.31 22.31
N LEU A 3 -46.23 0.17 22.96
CA LEU A 3 -45.46 -0.93 22.39
C LEU A 3 -46.31 -1.63 21.33
N MET A 4 -45.81 -1.75 20.10
CA MET A 4 -46.23 -2.80 19.17
C MET A 4 -44.99 -3.62 18.80
N ARG A 5 -44.93 -4.83 19.38
CA ARG A 5 -44.02 -5.90 19.00
C ARG A 5 -44.62 -6.62 17.80
N SER A 6 -43.92 -6.64 16.67
CA SER A 6 -44.23 -7.54 15.55
C SER A 6 -43.26 -8.71 15.58
N THR A 7 -43.80 -9.90 15.82
CA THR A 7 -43.14 -11.20 15.71
C THR A 7 -43.28 -11.71 14.28
N HIS A 8 -42.18 -11.82 13.53
CA HIS A 8 -42.16 -12.59 12.29
C HIS A 8 -41.43 -13.91 12.46
N ALA A 9 -42.19 -14.97 12.18
CA ALA A 9 -41.83 -16.36 12.28
C ALA A 9 -40.81 -16.77 11.21
N ARG A 10 -39.83 -17.58 11.63
CA ARG A 10 -38.92 -18.32 10.76
C ARG A 10 -39.71 -19.39 10.02
N ARG A 11 -39.75 -19.32 8.68
CA ARG A 11 -40.11 -20.44 7.81
C ARG A 11 -38.84 -21.01 7.19
N TRP A 12 -38.52 -22.23 7.60
CA TRP A 12 -37.60 -23.12 6.91
C TRP A 12 -38.29 -23.62 5.64
N LEU A 13 -37.66 -23.46 4.49
CA LEU A 13 -38.01 -24.19 3.28
C LEU A 13 -36.77 -24.98 2.83
N SER A 14 -36.89 -26.28 2.98
CA SER A 14 -35.97 -27.28 2.44
C SER A 14 -36.06 -27.29 0.91
N VAL A 15 -34.92 -27.14 0.23
CA VAL A 15 -34.80 -27.46 -1.20
C VAL A 15 -33.99 -28.74 -1.33
N LEU A 16 -34.69 -29.81 -1.69
CA LEU A 16 -34.15 -31.08 -2.14
C LEU A 16 -34.17 -31.10 -3.67
N GLY A 17 -33.06 -31.52 -4.27
CA GLY A 17 -33.08 -32.13 -5.61
C GLY A 17 -32.13 -31.48 -6.62
N ALA A 18 -30.98 -32.12 -6.85
CA ALA A 18 -30.66 -32.83 -8.09
C ALA A 18 -29.19 -33.24 -8.08
N ILE A 19 -28.92 -34.52 -7.80
CA ILE A 19 -27.62 -35.15 -7.96
C ILE A 19 -27.46 -35.45 -9.46
N CYS A 20 -26.58 -34.71 -10.14
CA CYS A 20 -26.15 -35.05 -11.49
C CYS A 20 -24.95 -35.99 -11.43
N LEU A 21 -25.18 -37.21 -11.90
CA LEU A 21 -24.22 -38.29 -12.03
C LEU A 21 -23.35 -38.03 -13.28
N PHE A 22 -22.11 -37.59 -13.12
CA PHE A 22 -21.15 -37.56 -14.24
C PHE A 22 -20.42 -38.91 -14.32
N ALA A 23 -20.62 -39.57 -15.44
CA ALA A 23 -20.00 -40.84 -15.79
C ALA A 23 -18.49 -40.65 -16.04
N LEU A 24 -17.69 -41.52 -15.43
CA LEU A 24 -16.27 -41.73 -15.70
C LEU A 24 -16.09 -42.31 -17.11
N LEU A 25 -15.35 -41.60 -17.96
CA LEU A 25 -14.78 -42.12 -19.21
C LEU A 25 -13.28 -42.42 -18.97
N PRO A 26 -12.75 -43.57 -19.43
CA PRO A 26 -11.34 -43.89 -19.31
C PRO A 26 -10.51 -43.16 -20.39
N PRO A 27 -9.26 -42.74 -20.10
CA PRO A 27 -8.36 -42.24 -21.13
C PRO A 27 -7.79 -43.38 -21.97
N THR A 28 -7.91 -43.24 -23.28
CA THR A 28 -7.26 -44.08 -24.30
C THR A 28 -5.76 -43.79 -24.35
N ALA A 29 -4.95 -44.82 -24.10
CA ALA A 29 -3.50 -44.77 -24.25
C ALA A 29 -3.12 -44.64 -25.72
N SER A 30 -2.43 -43.57 -26.08
CA SER A 30 -1.76 -43.42 -27.39
C SER A 30 -0.36 -44.03 -27.30
N ALA A 31 -0.09 -44.99 -28.18
CA ALA A 31 1.19 -45.65 -28.31
C ALA A 31 2.20 -44.75 -29.06
N THR A 32 3.35 -44.52 -28.44
CA THR A 32 4.49 -43.82 -29.03
C THR A 32 5.40 -44.83 -29.75
N PRO A 33 5.87 -44.57 -30.98
CA PRO A 33 6.78 -45.47 -31.69
C PRO A 33 8.19 -45.46 -31.10
N THR A 34 8.76 -46.66 -30.96
CA THR A 34 10.12 -46.95 -30.54
C THR A 34 11.13 -46.46 -31.59
N ALA A 35 11.95 -45.47 -31.24
CA ALA A 35 13.13 -45.06 -32.01
C ALA A 35 14.38 -45.79 -31.50
N ALA A 36 15.17 -46.31 -32.44
CA ALA A 36 16.36 -47.12 -32.21
C ALA A 36 17.48 -46.35 -31.50
N ALA A 37 18.08 -46.98 -30.49
CA ALA A 37 19.25 -46.48 -29.77
C ALA A 37 20.50 -46.57 -30.64
N THR A 38 21.14 -45.43 -30.90
CA THR A 38 22.51 -45.34 -31.42
C THR A 38 23.40 -44.92 -30.24
N THR A 39 24.34 -45.78 -29.86
CA THR A 39 25.27 -45.57 -28.75
C THR A 39 26.35 -44.55 -29.13
N ALA A 40 26.30 -43.38 -28.50
CA ALA A 40 27.37 -42.39 -28.53
C ALA A 40 28.40 -42.65 -27.39
N PRO A 41 29.68 -42.26 -27.55
CA PRO A 41 30.71 -42.44 -26.52
C PRO A 41 30.50 -41.50 -25.32
N PRO A 42 31.03 -41.84 -24.12
CA PRO A 42 30.82 -41.05 -22.91
C PRO A 42 31.65 -39.76 -22.94
N THR A 43 30.96 -38.63 -23.06
CA THR A 43 31.54 -37.30 -22.79
C THR A 43 31.52 -37.06 -21.28
N ALA A 44 32.65 -36.68 -20.71
CA ALA A 44 32.80 -36.37 -19.30
C ALA A 44 31.79 -35.29 -18.85
N GLN A 45 30.96 -35.62 -17.86
CA GLN A 45 30.08 -34.66 -17.18
C GLN A 45 30.95 -33.68 -16.38
N ALA A 46 31.01 -32.44 -16.84
CA ALA A 46 31.43 -31.33 -15.99
C ALA A 46 30.39 -31.17 -14.88
N ALA A 47 30.83 -31.21 -13.63
CA ALA A 47 30.01 -30.92 -12.47
C ALA A 47 29.46 -29.48 -12.61
N THR A 48 28.17 -29.35 -12.85
CA THR A 48 27.48 -28.06 -12.78
C THR A 48 27.33 -27.68 -11.32
N THR A 49 28.18 -26.75 -10.88
CA THR A 49 28.00 -26.02 -9.63
C THR A 49 26.59 -25.41 -9.62
N PRO A 50 25.79 -25.55 -8.54
CA PRO A 50 24.51 -24.85 -8.45
C PRO A 50 24.75 -23.35 -8.58
N ALA A 51 23.97 -22.71 -9.45
CA ALA A 51 23.98 -21.26 -9.57
C ALA A 51 23.65 -20.66 -8.19
N PRO A 52 24.39 -19.64 -7.72
CA PRO A 52 24.03 -18.95 -6.49
C PRO A 52 22.63 -18.37 -6.65
N THR A 53 21.76 -18.62 -5.66
CA THR A 53 20.54 -17.83 -5.44
C THR A 53 20.91 -16.35 -5.51
N PRO A 54 20.15 -15.48 -6.20
CA PRO A 54 20.41 -14.06 -6.16
C PRO A 54 20.40 -13.63 -4.70
N ALA A 55 21.57 -13.20 -4.22
CA ALA A 55 21.61 -12.44 -2.99
C ALA A 55 20.77 -11.19 -3.24
N ASP A 56 19.91 -10.88 -2.28
CA ASP A 56 19.15 -9.65 -2.19
C ASP A 56 20.16 -8.51 -1.97
N ASP A 57 20.88 -8.13 -3.03
CA ASP A 57 21.77 -6.95 -3.10
C ASP A 57 20.90 -5.68 -3.20
N THR A 58 19.91 -5.57 -2.33
CA THR A 58 19.26 -4.29 -2.06
C THR A 58 20.33 -3.41 -1.41
N PRO A 59 20.59 -2.18 -1.93
CA PRO A 59 21.44 -1.21 -1.25
C PRO A 59 21.07 -1.15 0.23
N ALA A 60 22.04 -0.88 1.11
CA ALA A 60 21.74 -0.60 2.50
C ALA A 60 20.97 0.73 2.57
N ASP A 61 19.66 0.67 2.33
CA ASP A 61 18.74 1.75 2.59
C ASP A 61 18.80 2.04 4.08
N ASP A 62 18.83 3.34 4.41
CA ASP A 62 18.91 3.85 5.78
C ASP A 62 17.81 3.20 6.64
N THR A 63 18.18 2.13 7.34
CA THR A 63 17.24 1.34 8.11
C THR A 63 16.78 2.17 9.29
N THR A 64 15.48 2.43 9.32
CA THR A 64 14.82 3.16 10.40
C THR A 64 14.38 2.17 11.47
N THR A 65 14.66 2.49 12.73
CA THR A 65 14.15 1.76 13.89
C THR A 65 13.03 2.55 14.55
N GLY A 66 11.98 1.87 14.98
CA GLY A 66 10.88 2.47 15.72
C GLY A 66 10.00 1.41 16.34
N ASN A 67 8.77 1.76 16.65
CA ASN A 67 7.77 0.87 17.22
C ASN A 67 6.56 0.79 16.29
N ALA A 68 5.86 -0.33 16.33
CA ALA A 68 4.66 -0.55 15.56
C ALA A 68 3.42 -0.63 16.44
N THR A 69 2.33 -0.02 15.97
CA THR A 69 0.96 -0.30 16.40
C THR A 69 0.21 -0.96 15.25
N HIS A 70 -1.12 -1.08 15.36
CA HIS A 70 -1.94 -1.51 14.25
C HIS A 70 -3.30 -0.80 14.21
N PHE A 71 -3.91 -0.80 13.02
CA PHE A 71 -5.21 -0.21 12.75
C PHE A 71 -6.05 -1.06 11.78
N ASP A 72 -7.37 -0.97 11.86
CA ASP A 72 -8.27 -1.91 11.19
C ASP A 72 -8.55 -1.59 9.71
N GLY A 73 -8.18 -0.40 9.24
CA GLY A 73 -8.36 -0.01 7.85
C GLY A 73 -8.27 1.49 7.64
N LEU A 74 -8.25 1.90 6.38
CA LEU A 74 -8.16 3.30 6.00
C LEU A 74 -9.40 4.10 6.43
N GLY A 75 -9.22 5.41 6.55
CA GLY A 75 -10.33 6.36 6.52
C GLY A 75 -11.23 6.16 5.28
N THR A 76 -12.53 6.44 5.43
CA THR A 76 -13.48 6.42 4.30
C THR A 76 -13.81 7.85 3.88
N PRO A 77 -13.82 8.18 2.57
CA PRO A 77 -13.62 7.27 1.43
C PRO A 77 -12.17 6.98 1.04
N TYR A 78 -11.20 7.73 1.58
CA TYR A 78 -9.78 7.58 1.28
C TYR A 78 -8.97 7.51 2.57
N GLY A 79 -7.88 6.74 2.54
CA GLY A 79 -6.78 6.96 3.49
C GLY A 79 -6.01 8.23 3.14
N GLY A 80 -4.98 8.50 3.93
CA GLY A 80 -4.09 9.64 3.78
C GLY A 80 -3.53 9.80 2.37
N CYS A 81 -3.32 8.73 1.59
CA CYS A 81 -2.78 8.86 0.24
C CYS A 81 -3.79 9.27 -0.83
N GLY A 82 -5.10 9.27 -0.56
CA GLY A 82 -6.11 9.61 -1.58
C GLY A 82 -6.50 8.44 -2.49
N ILE A 83 -6.24 7.20 -2.09
CA ILE A 83 -6.71 5.97 -2.74
C ILE A 83 -7.68 5.25 -1.80
N PRO A 84 -8.87 4.81 -2.25
CA PRO A 84 -9.73 3.97 -1.41
C PRO A 84 -9.07 2.62 -1.13
N GLN A 85 -9.34 2.05 0.05
CA GLN A 85 -8.67 0.82 0.46
C GLN A 85 -8.85 -0.34 -0.53
N ALA A 86 -10.03 -0.45 -1.15
CA ALA A 86 -10.35 -1.50 -2.12
C ALA A 86 -9.52 -1.40 -3.42
N ASP A 87 -8.94 -0.23 -3.70
CA ASP A 87 -8.20 0.08 -4.93
C ASP A 87 -6.69 0.18 -4.68
N LEU A 88 -6.21 -0.18 -3.49
CA LEU A 88 -4.77 -0.28 -3.19
C LEU A 88 -4.11 -1.45 -3.92
N ASP A 89 -2.84 -1.28 -4.28
CA ASP A 89 -2.01 -2.33 -4.89
C ASP A 89 -1.77 -3.52 -3.93
N SER A 90 -1.92 -3.31 -2.63
CA SER A 90 -1.86 -4.35 -1.60
C SER A 90 -2.75 -4.05 -0.40
N GLN A 91 -3.24 -5.11 0.24
CA GLN A 91 -3.90 -5.05 1.55
C GLN A 91 -2.92 -5.25 2.72
N ASP A 92 -1.62 -5.40 2.43
CA ASP A 92 -0.52 -5.21 3.36
C ASP A 92 -0.07 -3.75 3.29
N PHE A 93 -0.58 -2.92 4.19
CA PHE A 93 -0.31 -1.48 4.17
C PHE A 93 -0.05 -0.89 5.55
N VAL A 94 0.57 0.29 5.56
CA VAL A 94 0.97 1.01 6.77
C VAL A 94 0.57 2.48 6.71
N ALA A 95 0.51 3.11 7.88
CA ALA A 95 0.50 4.55 8.04
C ALA A 95 1.86 5.08 8.50
N LEU A 96 2.32 6.18 7.91
CA LEU A 96 3.54 6.89 8.35
C LEU A 96 3.19 8.12 9.19
N ASN A 97 4.07 8.49 10.12
CA ASN A 97 3.89 9.69 10.93
C ASN A 97 3.80 10.95 10.06
N VAL A 98 2.73 11.72 10.23
CA VAL A 98 2.62 13.08 9.67
C VAL A 98 3.60 14.02 10.35
N PHE A 99 3.82 13.82 11.65
CA PHE A 99 4.51 14.76 12.52
C PHE A 99 5.69 14.11 13.24
N ASN A 100 6.72 14.93 13.47
CA ASN A 100 7.80 14.66 14.40
C ASN A 100 7.80 15.81 15.43
N THR A 101 6.96 15.68 16.45
CA THR A 101 6.67 16.76 17.41
C THR A 101 6.77 16.26 18.85
N PRO A 102 7.94 15.78 19.29
CA PRO A 102 8.11 15.21 20.62
C PRO A 102 7.80 16.20 21.74
N ASP A 103 8.06 17.49 21.50
CA ASP A 103 7.89 18.58 22.48
C ASP A 103 6.65 19.46 22.22
N ASP A 104 5.80 19.11 21.25
CA ASP A 104 4.67 19.94 20.81
C ASP A 104 3.41 19.10 20.51
N PRO A 105 2.70 18.64 21.55
CA PRO A 105 1.51 17.78 21.39
C PRO A 105 0.35 18.48 20.69
N ASP A 106 0.32 19.82 20.72
CA ASP A 106 -0.79 20.62 20.20
C ASP A 106 -0.63 20.96 18.71
N TYR A 107 0.54 20.68 18.11
CA TYR A 107 0.80 20.96 16.70
C TYR A 107 -0.06 20.07 15.79
N ASN A 108 -0.86 20.70 14.92
CA ASN A 108 -1.81 19.98 14.06
C ASN A 108 -1.95 20.58 12.65
N THR A 109 -1.01 21.42 12.22
CA THR A 109 -1.08 22.08 10.91
C THR A 109 -0.73 21.10 9.78
N ARG A 110 -1.64 20.93 8.82
CA ARG A 110 -1.48 20.10 7.62
C ARG A 110 -1.87 20.88 6.35
N PRO A 111 -1.15 20.72 5.23
CA PRO A 111 0.21 20.16 5.14
C PRO A 111 1.18 20.89 6.08
N VAL A 112 2.23 20.21 6.55
CA VAL A 112 3.28 20.83 7.38
C VAL A 112 4.02 21.87 6.53
N PRO A 113 3.95 23.16 6.87
CA PRO A 113 4.51 24.20 6.01
C PRO A 113 6.04 24.23 6.11
N ALA A 114 6.70 24.81 5.11
CA ALA A 114 8.16 24.79 4.99
C ALA A 114 8.88 25.40 6.21
N GLN A 115 8.31 26.43 6.86
CA GLN A 115 8.89 27.01 8.08
C GLN A 115 8.91 26.04 9.27
N ASP A 116 8.06 25.01 9.24
CA ASP A 116 7.93 23.99 10.29
C ASP A 116 8.51 22.64 9.82
N ALA A 117 9.43 22.63 8.84
CA ALA A 117 9.98 21.40 8.27
C ALA A 117 10.60 20.45 9.32
N ALA A 118 11.13 20.98 10.43
CA ALA A 118 11.65 20.16 11.53
C ALA A 118 10.56 19.35 12.27
N LYS A 119 9.29 19.73 12.12
CA LYS A 119 8.11 19.04 12.68
C LYS A 119 7.52 18.01 11.72
N MET A 120 8.08 17.87 10.52
CA MET A 120 7.59 16.94 9.51
C MET A 120 8.01 15.51 9.84
N GLY A 121 7.06 14.58 9.84
CA GLY A 121 7.31 13.16 10.00
C GLY A 121 7.66 12.45 8.69
N SER A 122 7.83 11.14 8.76
CA SER A 122 8.20 10.29 7.62
C SER A 122 7.14 10.25 6.51
N TRP A 123 5.89 10.65 6.77
CA TRP A 123 4.87 10.85 5.72
C TRP A 123 5.27 11.90 4.68
N GLN A 124 6.03 12.92 5.10
CA GLN A 124 6.51 14.02 4.27
C GLN A 124 5.42 14.71 3.43
N ASN A 125 4.31 15.11 4.06
CA ASN A 125 3.17 15.73 3.38
C ASN A 125 2.66 14.93 2.16
N GLY A 126 2.69 13.59 2.25
CA GLY A 126 2.20 12.71 1.19
C GLY A 126 3.27 12.30 0.19
N LEU A 127 4.47 12.86 0.24
CA LEU A 127 5.54 12.51 -0.70
C LEU A 127 5.98 11.04 -0.58
N ASN A 128 5.77 10.37 0.56
CA ASN A 128 6.05 8.92 0.65
C ASN A 128 4.86 8.01 0.28
N CYS A 129 3.76 8.56 -0.24
CA CYS A 129 2.63 7.75 -0.71
C CYS A 129 2.97 6.84 -1.88
N GLY A 130 2.38 5.64 -1.87
CA GLY A 130 2.60 4.65 -2.92
C GLY A 130 4.00 4.01 -2.90
N ARG A 131 4.88 4.43 -1.98
CA ARG A 131 6.14 3.73 -1.70
C ARG A 131 5.87 2.46 -0.92
N TRP A 132 6.83 1.55 -0.92
CA TRP A 132 6.77 0.33 -0.16
C TRP A 132 7.82 0.36 0.94
N VAL A 133 7.51 -0.27 2.08
CA VAL A 133 8.44 -0.45 3.18
C VAL A 133 8.63 -1.93 3.44
N ARG A 134 9.87 -2.38 3.62
CA ARG A 134 10.16 -3.71 4.14
C ARG A 134 10.27 -3.63 5.65
N VAL A 135 9.31 -4.22 6.35
CA VAL A 135 9.22 -4.22 7.81
C VAL A 135 9.83 -5.51 8.36
N ASN A 136 10.63 -5.40 9.40
CA ASN A 136 11.17 -6.51 10.18
C ASN A 136 10.68 -6.42 11.63
N ILE A 137 10.11 -7.51 12.12
CA ILE A 137 9.54 -7.64 13.46
C ILE A 137 10.65 -7.81 14.50
N GLY A 138 10.63 -6.96 15.54
CA GLY A 138 11.50 -7.04 16.71
C GLY A 138 10.77 -7.45 17.99
N ASP A 139 11.39 -7.11 19.11
CA ASP A 139 10.92 -7.44 20.47
C ASP A 139 9.53 -6.86 20.73
N TYR A 140 8.66 -7.63 21.37
CA TYR A 140 7.36 -7.14 21.82
C TYR A 140 7.48 -6.53 23.22
N CYS A 141 6.56 -5.61 23.55
CA CYS A 141 6.47 -5.10 24.91
C CYS A 141 5.74 -6.12 25.80
N ASP A 142 6.31 -6.52 26.94
CA ASP A 142 5.62 -7.40 27.91
C ASP A 142 4.92 -6.64 29.06
N GLY A 143 4.85 -5.30 28.93
CA GLY A 143 4.22 -4.37 29.87
C GLY A 143 3.12 -3.51 29.24
N THR A 144 2.97 -2.29 29.76
CA THR A 144 2.04 -1.28 29.26
C THR A 144 2.60 -0.60 28.02
N ASN A 145 1.76 -0.49 26.98
CA ASN A 145 2.03 0.28 25.78
C ASN A 145 0.74 1.01 25.36
N ASP A 146 0.62 2.28 25.75
CA ASP A 146 -0.63 3.07 25.65
C ASP A 146 -0.46 4.44 24.99
N GLY A 147 0.72 4.74 24.44
CA GLY A 147 0.98 6.00 23.73
C GLY A 147 0.95 7.22 24.65
N ALA A 148 1.22 7.02 25.94
CA ALA A 148 1.35 8.10 26.91
C ALA A 148 2.49 9.06 26.55
N TRP A 149 2.19 10.36 26.66
CA TRP A 149 3.15 11.43 26.40
C TRP A 149 4.33 11.41 27.36
N ASN A 150 5.54 11.55 26.82
CA ASN A 150 6.81 11.64 27.56
C ASN A 150 7.12 10.41 28.41
N GLU A 151 6.50 9.28 28.09
CA GLU A 151 6.74 7.99 28.72
C GLU A 151 7.43 7.03 27.74
N PRO A 152 8.23 6.07 28.22
CA PRO A 152 8.74 5.01 27.37
C PRO A 152 7.60 4.22 26.71
N PHE A 153 7.78 3.85 25.44
CA PHE A 153 6.82 3.03 24.68
C PHE A 153 6.46 1.72 25.38
N CYS A 154 7.47 1.06 25.97
CA CYS A 154 7.26 -0.10 26.82
C CYS A 154 7.65 0.25 28.25
N ARG A 155 6.66 0.25 29.15
CA ARG A 155 6.84 0.56 30.58
C ARG A 155 6.03 -0.39 31.45
N ASP A 156 6.33 -0.38 32.74
CA ASP A 156 5.57 -1.12 33.75
C ASP A 156 5.42 -2.63 33.43
N GLY A 157 6.55 -3.30 33.18
CA GLY A 157 6.64 -4.72 32.80
C GLY A 157 8.07 -5.27 32.94
N GLY A 158 8.35 -6.41 32.30
CA GLY A 158 9.70 -6.96 32.11
C GLY A 158 10.52 -6.22 31.04
N GLY A 159 9.88 -5.41 30.20
CA GLY A 159 10.47 -4.57 29.17
C GLY A 159 10.27 -5.13 27.76
N TRP A 160 11.23 -4.86 26.89
CA TRP A 160 11.28 -5.43 25.55
C TRP A 160 11.74 -6.88 25.64
N THR A 161 10.92 -7.78 25.10
CA THR A 161 11.16 -9.23 25.16
C THR A 161 11.14 -9.82 23.74
N ALA A 162 12.17 -10.58 23.41
CA ALA A 162 12.22 -11.34 22.16
C ALA A 162 11.28 -12.55 22.20
N ASP A 163 10.70 -12.90 21.05
CA ASP A 163 9.82 -14.06 20.90
C ASP A 163 10.09 -14.83 19.59
N ALA A 164 9.18 -15.74 19.25
CA ALA A 164 9.29 -16.59 18.05
C ALA A 164 9.02 -15.83 16.73
N TYR A 165 8.58 -14.58 16.77
CA TYR A 165 8.25 -13.74 15.61
C TYR A 165 9.37 -12.78 15.25
N ASN A 166 10.33 -12.56 16.15
CA ASN A 166 11.52 -11.75 15.87
C ASN A 166 12.21 -12.18 14.57
N GLY A 167 12.51 -11.21 13.71
CA GLY A 167 13.10 -11.41 12.40
C GLY A 167 12.10 -11.71 11.29
N ALA A 168 10.81 -11.86 11.58
CA ALA A 168 9.80 -12.03 10.53
C ALA A 168 9.69 -10.75 9.70
N THR A 169 9.48 -10.89 8.39
CA THR A 169 9.44 -9.74 7.46
C THR A 169 8.19 -9.70 6.61
N LEU A 170 7.76 -8.49 6.25
CA LEU A 170 6.69 -8.22 5.30
C LEU A 170 6.97 -6.92 4.56
N THR A 171 6.76 -6.92 3.24
CA THR A 171 6.79 -5.69 2.43
C THR A 171 5.39 -5.12 2.35
N MET A 172 5.23 -3.85 2.71
CA MET A 172 3.93 -3.21 2.92
C MET A 172 3.85 -1.87 2.19
N LEU A 173 2.67 -1.54 1.66
CA LEU A 173 2.38 -0.30 0.95
C LEU A 173 2.18 0.86 1.93
N VAL A 174 2.78 2.02 1.67
CA VAL A 174 2.44 3.27 2.37
C VAL A 174 1.13 3.81 1.78
N ALA A 175 0.05 3.71 2.55
CA ALA A 175 -1.30 4.03 2.10
C ALA A 175 -2.01 5.09 2.98
N ASP A 176 -1.52 5.32 4.19
CA ASP A 176 -2.15 6.24 5.14
C ASP A 176 -1.12 7.05 5.94
N SER A 177 -1.64 8.01 6.69
CA SER A 177 -0.89 8.95 7.50
C SER A 177 -1.32 8.83 8.95
N CYS A 178 -0.40 8.61 9.88
CA CYS A 178 -0.71 8.70 11.30
C CYS A 178 -0.49 10.13 11.80
N ALA A 179 -1.61 10.80 12.11
CA ALA A 179 -1.65 12.15 12.64
C ALA A 179 -2.20 12.19 14.08
N ASP A 180 -2.37 11.04 14.71
CA ASP A 180 -3.02 10.92 16.01
C ASP A 180 -2.27 11.72 17.09
N PRO A 181 -2.97 12.25 18.10
CA PRO A 181 -2.36 13.04 19.16
C PRO A 181 -1.68 12.18 20.24
N ASN A 182 -1.50 10.88 20.00
CA ASN A 182 -0.80 9.99 20.93
C ASN A 182 0.73 10.09 20.74
N ALA A 183 1.50 9.63 21.72
CA ALA A 183 2.95 9.71 21.63
C ALA A 183 3.54 8.85 20.51
N TRP A 184 2.84 7.81 20.06
CA TRP A 184 3.33 6.92 19.02
C TRP A 184 3.55 7.67 17.71
N CYS A 185 2.53 8.38 17.25
CA CYS A 185 2.57 9.09 15.98
C CYS A 185 3.28 10.45 16.06
N ARG A 186 3.79 10.83 17.23
CA ARG A 186 4.34 12.16 17.50
C ARG A 186 5.78 12.16 18.01
N GLN A 187 6.13 11.21 18.88
CA GLN A 187 7.42 11.14 19.57
C GLN A 187 8.35 10.08 19.01
N ASP A 188 7.83 9.05 18.32
CA ASP A 188 8.63 8.03 17.65
C ASP A 188 8.70 8.32 16.14
N PRO A 189 9.81 8.90 15.63
CA PRO A 189 9.94 9.23 14.22
C PRO A 189 10.02 8.00 13.30
N GLY A 190 10.30 6.81 13.86
CA GLY A 190 10.33 5.55 13.14
C GLY A 190 9.05 4.73 13.26
N HIS A 191 7.99 5.30 13.84
CA HIS A 191 6.74 4.59 14.07
C HIS A 191 6.04 4.21 12.76
N LEU A 192 5.44 3.01 12.75
CA LEU A 192 4.52 2.56 11.72
C LEU A 192 3.21 2.07 12.37
N ASP A 193 2.08 2.50 11.83
CA ASP A 193 0.80 1.88 12.18
C ASP A 193 0.47 0.84 11.10
N LEU A 194 0.43 -0.45 11.45
CA LEU A 194 0.30 -1.54 10.48
C LEU A 194 -1.18 -1.94 10.29
N ALA A 195 -1.61 -2.25 9.07
CA ALA A 195 -2.97 -2.75 8.89
C ALA A 195 -3.14 -4.10 9.62
N THR A 196 -4.11 -4.21 10.54
CA THR A 196 -4.40 -5.40 11.37
C THR A 196 -4.46 -6.68 10.53
N GLY A 197 -5.05 -6.59 9.34
CA GLY A 197 -5.17 -7.72 8.41
C GLY A 197 -3.83 -8.32 7.96
N SER A 198 -2.73 -7.59 8.09
CA SER A 198 -1.37 -7.95 7.62
C SER A 198 -0.57 -8.77 8.63
N LEU A 199 -0.91 -8.69 9.91
CA LEU A 199 -0.04 -9.15 11.00
C LEU A 199 0.31 -10.65 10.90
N ASN A 200 -0.64 -11.49 10.48
CA ASN A 200 -0.41 -12.93 10.32
C ASN A 200 0.29 -13.32 9.01
N ARG A 201 0.55 -12.37 8.10
CA ARG A 201 1.24 -12.58 6.82
C ARG A 201 2.74 -12.34 6.87
N PHE A 202 3.26 -11.79 7.97
CA PHE A 202 4.70 -11.72 8.19
C PHE A 202 5.35 -13.09 8.00
N THR A 203 6.48 -13.14 7.31
CA THR A 203 7.15 -14.39 6.96
C THR A 203 8.44 -14.56 7.74
N LEU A 204 8.63 -15.73 8.33
CA LEU A 204 9.86 -16.14 8.99
C LEU A 204 10.34 -17.44 8.34
N ASN A 205 11.60 -17.49 7.92
CA ASN A 205 12.17 -18.64 7.21
C ASN A 205 11.32 -19.09 6.00
N GLY A 206 10.73 -18.12 5.28
CA GLY A 206 9.92 -18.35 4.08
C GLY A 206 8.49 -18.86 4.34
N SER A 207 8.03 -18.92 5.59
CA SER A 207 6.65 -19.31 5.94
C SER A 207 5.93 -18.20 6.70
N PRO A 208 4.64 -17.93 6.43
CA PRO A 208 3.85 -17.02 7.26
C PRO A 208 3.84 -17.47 8.72
N VAL A 209 3.97 -16.53 9.65
CA VAL A 209 3.90 -16.80 11.09
C VAL A 209 2.49 -17.25 11.51
N GLY A 210 1.44 -16.71 10.87
CA GLY A 210 0.07 -17.24 10.93
C GLY A 210 -0.73 -16.96 12.21
N ASP A 211 -0.08 -16.80 13.35
CA ASP A 211 -0.73 -16.64 14.66
C ASP A 211 -0.22 -15.42 15.46
N LEU A 212 0.49 -14.49 14.83
CA LEU A 212 0.97 -13.27 15.50
C LEU A 212 -0.17 -12.46 16.12
N TYR A 213 -1.32 -12.30 15.45
CA TYR A 213 -2.50 -11.61 15.97
C TYR A 213 -3.69 -12.59 16.06
N PRO A 214 -4.52 -12.53 17.13
CA PRO A 214 -4.54 -11.52 18.20
C PRO A 214 -3.69 -11.85 19.43
N ASP A 215 -3.25 -13.09 19.58
CA ASP A 215 -2.78 -13.60 20.89
C ASP A 215 -1.33 -13.22 21.21
N HIS A 216 -0.52 -12.87 20.20
CA HIS A 216 0.90 -12.62 20.33
C HIS A 216 1.32 -11.21 19.87
N TRP A 217 0.35 -10.38 19.52
CA TRP A 217 0.60 -8.99 19.20
C TRP A 217 0.46 -8.18 20.48
N ASN A 218 1.59 -7.65 20.93
CA ASN A 218 1.61 -6.38 21.64
C ASN A 218 2.41 -5.42 20.77
N ASN A 219 2.13 -4.12 20.87
CA ASN A 219 2.91 -3.09 20.19
C ASN A 219 4.41 -3.36 20.41
N ARG A 220 5.17 -3.38 19.32
CA ARG A 220 6.50 -4.00 19.28
C ARG A 220 7.52 -3.16 18.55
N GLN A 221 8.79 -3.37 18.86
CA GLN A 221 9.89 -2.78 18.09
C GLN A 221 9.88 -3.32 16.67
N ILE A 222 10.27 -2.46 15.74
CA ILE A 222 10.45 -2.80 14.33
C ILE A 222 11.70 -2.13 13.78
N SER A 223 12.20 -2.68 12.69
CA SER A 223 13.07 -1.95 11.78
C SER A 223 12.47 -1.99 10.38
N TRP A 224 12.68 -0.93 9.60
CA TRP A 224 12.14 -0.85 8.25
C TRP A 224 12.98 0.04 7.35
N SER A 225 12.81 -0.15 6.04
CA SER A 225 13.42 0.67 4.99
C SER A 225 12.43 0.81 3.85
N PHE A 226 12.53 1.90 3.10
CA PHE A 226 11.82 1.99 1.83
C PHE A 226 12.42 0.99 0.84
N VAL A 227 11.57 0.36 0.02
CA VAL A 227 11.98 -0.54 -1.05
C VAL A 227 11.15 -0.22 -2.31
N PRO A 228 11.64 -0.57 -3.50
CA PRO A 228 10.83 -0.52 -4.71
C PRO A 228 9.56 -1.38 -4.58
N ALA A 229 8.56 -1.10 -5.40
CA ALA A 229 7.35 -1.92 -5.47
C ALA A 229 7.71 -3.39 -5.81
N PRO A 230 7.31 -4.37 -4.98
CA PRO A 230 7.63 -5.77 -5.20
C PRO A 230 6.93 -6.26 -6.47
N ASP A 231 7.68 -6.97 -7.32
CA ASP A 231 7.17 -7.58 -8.56
C ASP A 231 6.43 -6.58 -9.49
N TYR A 232 6.83 -5.30 -9.46
CA TYR A 232 6.21 -4.27 -10.28
C TYR A 232 6.18 -4.64 -11.77
N SER A 233 4.99 -4.62 -12.34
CA SER A 233 4.76 -4.86 -13.76
C SER A 233 3.52 -4.11 -14.23
N GLY A 234 3.42 -3.87 -15.53
CA GLY A 234 2.32 -3.09 -16.10
C GLY A 234 2.65 -1.60 -16.20
N ASP A 235 1.66 -0.76 -15.93
CA ASP A 235 1.73 0.69 -16.09
C ASP A 235 0.82 1.38 -15.05
N ILE A 236 0.96 2.67 -14.83
CA ILE A 236 0.23 3.39 -13.77
C ILE A 236 -1.29 3.22 -13.88
N SER A 237 -1.99 3.41 -12.78
CA SER A 237 -3.45 3.55 -12.76
C SER A 237 -3.83 5.01 -12.51
N VAL A 238 -4.86 5.48 -13.23
CA VAL A 238 -5.40 6.83 -13.10
C VAL A 238 -6.91 6.75 -12.92
N ALA A 239 -7.43 7.50 -11.96
CA ALA A 239 -8.86 7.60 -11.71
C ALA A 239 -9.26 9.02 -11.33
N PHE A 240 -10.48 9.42 -11.68
CA PHE A 240 -11.06 10.63 -11.11
C PHE A 240 -11.64 10.36 -9.73
N MET A 241 -11.41 11.27 -8.80
CA MET A 241 -11.94 11.19 -7.43
C MET A 241 -13.43 11.54 -7.38
N GLN A 242 -14.09 11.18 -6.27
CA GLN A 242 -15.45 11.63 -6.00
C GLN A 242 -15.58 13.16 -6.10
N ASN A 243 -16.66 13.61 -6.73
CA ASN A 243 -16.98 15.00 -7.05
C ASN A 243 -16.03 15.68 -8.06
N ALA A 244 -15.05 14.96 -8.62
CA ALA A 244 -14.23 15.53 -9.69
C ALA A 244 -15.10 15.92 -10.88
N SER A 245 -14.82 17.09 -11.44
CA SER A 245 -15.56 17.69 -12.55
C SER A 245 -14.59 18.50 -13.43
N ALA A 246 -15.07 19.10 -14.52
CA ALA A 246 -14.24 19.96 -15.35
C ALA A 246 -13.70 21.20 -14.59
N ASP A 247 -14.42 21.67 -13.57
CA ASP A 247 -14.02 22.83 -12.75
C ASP A 247 -13.09 22.42 -11.58
N TRP A 248 -13.07 21.13 -11.23
CA TRP A 248 -12.19 20.57 -10.18
C TRP A 248 -11.75 19.15 -10.57
N PRO A 249 -10.78 19.01 -11.48
CA PRO A 249 -10.35 17.71 -12.00
C PRO A 249 -9.31 17.07 -11.06
N ALA A 250 -9.78 16.63 -9.89
CA ALA A 250 -8.97 15.87 -8.95
C ALA A 250 -8.85 14.40 -9.40
N VAL A 251 -7.60 13.94 -9.57
CA VAL A 251 -7.27 12.57 -9.96
C VAL A 251 -6.47 11.85 -8.88
N SER A 252 -6.63 10.55 -8.82
CA SER A 252 -5.80 9.59 -8.09
C SER A 252 -4.83 8.91 -9.05
N VAL A 253 -3.56 8.77 -8.67
CA VAL A 253 -2.50 8.09 -9.44
C VAL A 253 -1.79 7.04 -8.58
N ASN A 254 -1.91 5.76 -8.94
CA ASN A 254 -1.31 4.63 -8.22
C ASN A 254 -0.72 3.57 -9.17
N HIS A 255 -0.37 2.39 -8.66
CA HIS A 255 0.37 1.34 -9.35
C HIS A 255 1.71 1.84 -9.90
N LEU A 256 2.59 2.22 -8.97
CA LEU A 256 3.84 2.95 -9.24
C LEU A 256 5.07 2.10 -8.89
N PRO A 257 6.20 2.25 -9.61
CA PRO A 257 7.41 1.50 -9.33
C PRO A 257 8.10 1.88 -8.01
N ASN A 258 8.02 3.16 -7.61
CA ASN A 258 8.66 3.69 -6.41
C ASN A 258 7.89 4.92 -5.86
N GLY A 259 6.61 4.76 -5.51
CA GLY A 259 5.77 5.86 -5.04
C GLY A 259 5.69 7.06 -5.99
N ILE A 260 5.31 8.23 -5.47
CA ILE A 260 5.07 9.44 -6.26
C ILE A 260 5.49 10.71 -5.51
N HIS A 261 6.31 11.55 -6.14
CA HIS A 261 6.64 12.90 -5.64
C HIS A 261 5.97 14.02 -6.42
N GLY A 262 5.40 13.73 -7.58
CA GLY A 262 4.67 14.75 -8.32
C GLY A 262 4.04 14.27 -9.62
N VAL A 263 3.18 15.13 -10.13
CA VAL A 263 2.56 15.02 -11.44
C VAL A 263 2.74 16.36 -12.14
N ASP A 264 3.17 16.35 -13.39
CA ASP A 264 2.97 17.51 -14.26
C ASP A 264 1.75 17.26 -15.15
N TYR A 265 0.98 18.31 -15.44
CA TYR A 265 -0.05 18.32 -16.47
C TYR A 265 0.36 19.21 -17.64
N PHE A 266 -0.19 18.94 -18.82
CA PHE A 266 -0.01 19.74 -20.03
C PHE A 266 -1.24 20.63 -20.25
N ASP A 267 -1.04 21.91 -20.56
CA ASP A 267 -2.14 22.87 -20.77
C ASP A 267 -2.45 23.17 -22.25
N GLY A 268 -1.84 22.40 -23.16
CA GLY A 268 -1.88 22.64 -24.60
C GLY A 268 -0.64 23.36 -25.15
N GLY A 269 0.20 23.95 -24.29
CA GLY A 269 1.42 24.65 -24.68
C GLY A 269 2.66 24.33 -23.83
N SER A 270 2.49 24.11 -22.53
CA SER A 270 3.58 23.84 -21.59
C SER A 270 3.20 22.82 -20.52
N TRP A 271 4.24 22.26 -19.90
CA TRP A 271 4.11 21.41 -18.71
C TRP A 271 4.10 22.26 -17.44
N HIS A 272 3.21 21.92 -16.52
CA HIS A 272 3.04 22.58 -15.24
C HIS A 272 2.93 21.54 -14.13
N SER A 273 3.55 21.81 -12.99
CA SER A 273 3.37 20.95 -11.82
C SER A 273 1.95 21.05 -11.29
N ALA A 274 1.29 19.91 -11.16
CA ALA A 274 -0.02 19.79 -10.57
C ALA A 274 0.07 20.03 -9.06
N SER A 275 -0.97 20.66 -8.51
CA SER A 275 -1.09 20.79 -7.05
C SER A 275 -1.56 19.47 -6.47
N MET A 276 -0.83 18.94 -5.49
CA MET A 276 -1.33 17.85 -4.65
C MET A 276 -2.60 18.32 -3.92
N ASN A 277 -3.58 17.42 -3.77
CA ASN A 277 -4.82 17.72 -3.07
C ASN A 277 -4.59 17.65 -1.56
N SER A 278 -4.34 18.81 -0.93
CA SER A 278 -3.82 18.91 0.44
C SER A 278 -2.46 18.19 0.54
N ASP A 279 -2.38 17.13 1.31
CA ASP A 279 -1.23 16.25 1.53
C ASP A 279 -1.60 14.80 1.22
N MET A 280 -2.58 14.59 0.34
CA MET A 280 -2.92 13.28 -0.23
C MET A 280 -1.98 12.97 -1.39
N GLY A 281 -0.92 12.23 -1.09
CA GLY A 281 0.24 12.06 -1.97
C GLY A 281 -0.02 11.48 -3.35
N GLN A 282 -1.08 10.69 -3.51
CA GLN A 282 -1.50 10.13 -4.80
C GLN A 282 -2.64 10.91 -5.44
N SER A 283 -3.03 12.07 -4.89
CA SER A 283 -4.12 12.90 -5.38
C SER A 283 -3.63 14.25 -5.91
N TYR A 284 -3.98 14.58 -7.15
CA TYR A 284 -3.53 15.80 -7.82
C TYR A 284 -4.68 16.52 -8.53
N VAL A 285 -4.65 17.85 -8.50
CA VAL A 285 -5.60 18.71 -9.21
C VAL A 285 -4.95 19.20 -10.49
N LEU A 286 -5.58 18.88 -11.62
CA LEU A 286 -5.05 19.16 -12.97
C LEU A 286 -5.66 20.43 -13.57
N GLN A 287 -5.19 20.81 -14.76
CA GLN A 287 -5.93 21.64 -15.71
C GLN A 287 -6.02 20.90 -17.05
N PRO A 288 -7.07 21.15 -17.85
CA PRO A 288 -7.24 20.48 -19.13
C PRO A 288 -6.25 20.97 -20.19
N ASP A 289 -6.01 20.14 -21.20
CA ASP A 289 -5.14 20.41 -22.35
C ASP A 289 -5.62 21.59 -23.22
N SER A 290 -6.85 22.07 -22.98
CA SER A 290 -7.39 23.29 -23.58
C SER A 290 -8.39 23.96 -22.62
N PRO A 291 -8.53 25.30 -22.64
CA PRO A 291 -9.44 26.01 -21.73
C PRO A 291 -10.88 25.48 -21.79
N GLY A 292 -11.40 25.04 -20.63
CA GLY A 292 -12.74 24.46 -20.52
C GLY A 292 -12.90 23.07 -21.15
N GLY A 293 -11.80 22.44 -21.55
CA GLY A 293 -11.78 21.06 -22.06
C GLY A 293 -11.94 20.02 -20.95
N THR A 294 -12.07 18.77 -21.37
CA THR A 294 -12.19 17.59 -20.49
C THR A 294 -11.09 16.56 -20.72
N GLN A 295 -10.12 16.87 -21.58
CA GLN A 295 -8.96 16.03 -21.85
C GLN A 295 -7.78 16.51 -21.01
N TYR A 296 -7.03 15.57 -20.47
CA TYR A 296 -5.87 15.82 -19.62
C TYR A 296 -4.72 14.95 -20.08
N THR A 297 -3.54 15.54 -20.13
CA THR A 297 -2.29 14.85 -20.38
C THR A 297 -1.34 15.06 -19.22
N ILE A 298 -0.83 13.98 -18.63
CA ILE A 298 0.09 14.03 -17.49
C ILE A 298 1.41 13.29 -17.74
N ARG A 299 2.42 13.60 -16.93
CA ARG A 299 3.60 12.76 -16.67
C ARG A 299 3.87 12.72 -15.17
N VAL A 300 4.46 11.64 -14.69
CA VAL A 300 4.56 11.34 -13.25
C VAL A 300 6.02 11.26 -12.82
N TYR A 301 6.32 11.76 -11.63
CA TYR A 301 7.62 11.66 -10.98
C TYR A 301 7.53 10.68 -9.81
N ASP A 302 8.45 9.74 -9.74
CA ASP A 302 8.56 8.81 -8.61
C ASP A 302 9.20 9.47 -7.38
N ALA A 303 9.41 8.68 -6.32
CA ALA A 303 9.98 9.17 -5.07
C ALA A 303 11.46 9.58 -5.16
N ASP A 304 12.16 9.27 -6.25
CA ASP A 304 13.53 9.75 -6.47
C ASP A 304 13.54 11.05 -7.30
N GLY A 305 12.35 11.50 -7.76
CA GLY A 305 12.18 12.64 -8.65
C GLY A 305 12.46 12.28 -10.12
N ASP A 306 12.57 11.00 -10.44
CA ASP A 306 12.74 10.52 -11.80
C ASP A 306 11.39 10.38 -12.49
N LEU A 307 11.38 10.62 -13.81
CA LEU A 307 10.16 10.46 -14.60
C LEU A 307 9.82 8.98 -14.75
N VAL A 308 8.63 8.61 -14.28
CA VAL A 308 8.05 7.27 -14.40
C VAL A 308 8.00 6.85 -15.87
N GLN A 309 8.37 5.58 -16.13
CA GLN A 309 8.40 4.99 -17.47
C GLN A 309 9.24 5.80 -18.49
N GLY A 310 10.30 6.47 -18.03
CA GLY A 310 11.20 7.25 -18.87
C GLY A 310 10.58 8.54 -19.42
N GLY A 311 9.56 9.09 -18.75
CA GLY A 311 8.86 10.30 -19.17
C GLY A 311 7.69 10.07 -20.12
N ARG A 312 7.16 8.85 -20.15
CA ARG A 312 5.91 8.52 -20.84
C ARG A 312 4.81 9.49 -20.41
N THR A 313 4.04 9.96 -21.38
CA THR A 313 2.87 10.80 -21.13
C THR A 313 1.59 10.00 -21.18
N TYR A 314 0.58 10.41 -20.42
CA TYR A 314 -0.69 9.71 -20.29
C TYR A 314 -1.84 10.67 -20.60
N THR A 315 -2.57 10.42 -21.69
CA THR A 315 -3.71 11.25 -22.10
C THR A 315 -5.03 10.52 -21.88
N PHE A 316 -5.95 11.15 -21.16
CA PHE A 316 -7.26 10.60 -20.79
C PHE A 316 -8.33 11.70 -20.70
N ASP A 317 -9.60 11.31 -20.65
CA ASP A 317 -10.74 12.22 -20.63
C ASP A 317 -11.54 12.06 -19.32
N LEU A 318 -12.12 13.17 -18.85
CA LEU A 318 -13.15 13.15 -17.80
C LEU A 318 -14.33 12.30 -18.28
N PRO A 319 -14.74 11.26 -17.53
CA PRO A 319 -15.91 10.46 -17.89
C PRO A 319 -17.16 11.33 -18.05
N SER A 320 -17.96 11.05 -19.08
CA SER A 320 -19.15 11.87 -19.39
C SER A 320 -20.20 11.90 -18.27
N ASP A 321 -20.23 10.86 -17.43
CA ASP A 321 -21.09 10.75 -16.25
C ASP A 321 -20.58 11.59 -15.06
N CYS A 322 -19.35 12.10 -15.11
CA CYS A 322 -18.81 13.05 -14.14
C CYS A 322 -19.14 14.53 -14.45
N GLY A 323 -20.02 14.82 -15.41
CA GLY A 323 -20.38 16.20 -15.79
C GLY A 323 -20.98 17.04 -14.65
N GLY A 324 -21.56 16.40 -13.62
CA GLY A 324 -22.02 17.04 -12.37
C GLY A 324 -21.15 16.75 -11.15
N GLY A 325 -19.98 16.14 -11.35
CA GLY A 325 -19.16 15.52 -10.30
C GLY A 325 -19.21 13.99 -10.37
N CYS A 326 -18.06 13.34 -10.31
CA CYS A 326 -18.00 11.87 -10.28
C CYS A 326 -18.66 11.29 -9.01
N ALA A 327 -19.44 10.22 -9.15
CA ALA A 327 -20.21 9.68 -8.02
C ALA A 327 -19.39 8.80 -7.06
N ASN A 328 -18.46 8.01 -7.59
CA ASN A 328 -17.69 7.05 -6.80
C ASN A 328 -16.42 7.67 -6.23
N ALA A 329 -15.86 7.07 -5.18
CA ALA A 329 -14.55 7.44 -4.65
C ALA A 329 -13.43 7.27 -5.70
N TYR A 330 -13.51 6.22 -6.51
CA TYR A 330 -12.54 5.88 -7.53
C TYR A 330 -13.25 5.63 -8.86
N ASN A 331 -13.00 6.47 -9.86
CA ASN A 331 -13.58 6.37 -11.19
C ASN A 331 -12.44 6.14 -12.19
N PRO A 332 -11.99 4.89 -12.38
CA PRO A 332 -10.83 4.58 -13.19
C PRO A 332 -11.07 4.97 -14.65
N VAL A 333 -10.02 5.47 -15.29
CA VAL A 333 -10.04 5.84 -16.71
C VAL A 333 -9.00 5.08 -17.50
N SER A 334 -9.33 4.78 -18.75
CA SER A 334 -8.33 4.38 -19.73
C SER A 334 -7.57 5.61 -20.23
N TYR A 335 -6.30 5.43 -20.56
CA TYR A 335 -5.47 6.45 -21.18
C TYR A 335 -4.80 5.92 -22.45
N THR A 336 -4.27 6.85 -23.23
CA THR A 336 -3.30 6.57 -24.30
C THR A 336 -1.93 7.08 -23.88
N THR A 337 -0.87 6.46 -24.42
CA THR A 337 0.51 6.77 -24.06
C THR A 337 1.27 7.37 -25.23
N GLY A 338 2.22 8.27 -24.91
CA GLY A 338 3.06 9.00 -25.86
C GLY A 338 4.52 9.01 -25.47
#